data_AF-A0A2E3MNC2-F1
#
_entry.id   AF-A0A2E3MNC2-F1
#
_cell.length_a   1.000
_cell.length_b   1.000
_cell.length_c   1.000
_cell.angle_alpha   90.00
_cell.angle_beta   90.00
_cell.angle_gamma   90.00
#
_symmetry.space_group_name_H-M   'P 1'
#
loop_
_entity.id
_entity.type
_entity.pdbx_description
1 polymer ?
#
loop_
_entity_poly.entity_id
_entity_poly.type
_entity_poly.pdbx_seq_one_letter_code
_entity_poly.pdbx_strand_id
1 'polypeptide(L)'
;MSESILKITGGYVYDPANGLDGQVHDIWIQDGKVIEPPTDPQIEPSHILNAAGLVVMPGGIDMHCHIAGPKVNVARKMRPEEKRVAEPIRRTDITHSGTMGSVPSTFATGYKYAGLGYTTAFDAAVPPLSARHAHEEFADTPCLDKGFYVLMGNNHYVMKAIQENEPERLKAFVGWLLGAAKGYATKLVNPGGVEVWKQQQAGNVNRIDQVVDFFNVTPR
;
A
#
# COMPACT_ATOMS: atom_id res chain seq x y z
N MET A 1 -9.51 -33.30 -4.79
CA MET A 1 -9.65 -32.13 -5.67
C MET A 1 -8.46 -32.20 -6.61
N SER A 2 -8.65 -32.30 -7.92
CA SER A 2 -7.49 -32.27 -8.84
C SER A 2 -6.83 -30.91 -8.70
N GLU A 3 -5.53 -30.88 -8.43
CA GLU A 3 -4.79 -29.64 -8.28
C GLU A 3 -4.83 -28.87 -9.62
N SER A 4 -5.43 -27.69 -9.63
CA SER A 4 -5.64 -26.93 -10.86
C SER A 4 -4.33 -26.21 -11.23
N ILE A 5 -3.78 -26.53 -12.40
CA ILE A 5 -2.54 -25.93 -12.91
C ILE A 5 -2.88 -24.96 -14.05
N LEU A 6 -2.48 -23.70 -13.87
CA LEU A 6 -2.50 -22.67 -14.90
C LEU A 6 -1.14 -22.59 -15.57
N LYS A 7 -1.13 -22.65 -16.90
CA LYS A 7 0.05 -22.36 -17.72
C LYS A 7 -0.17 -21.06 -18.51
N ILE A 8 0.68 -20.06 -18.29
CA ILE A 8 0.78 -18.87 -19.16
C ILE A 8 1.89 -19.13 -20.17
N THR A 9 1.60 -19.04 -21.47
CA THR A 9 2.54 -19.46 -22.52
C THR A 9 2.71 -18.43 -23.63
N GLY A 10 3.88 -18.42 -24.27
CA GLY A 10 4.17 -17.60 -25.45
C GLY A 10 4.44 -16.11 -25.20
N GLY A 11 4.31 -15.65 -23.94
CA GLY A 11 4.55 -14.25 -23.58
C GLY A 11 6.03 -13.90 -23.41
N TYR A 12 6.37 -12.64 -23.67
CA TYR A 12 7.69 -12.07 -23.38
C TYR A 12 7.78 -11.73 -21.90
N VAL A 13 8.54 -12.51 -21.14
CA VAL A 13 8.62 -12.38 -19.67
C VAL A 13 9.71 -11.40 -19.27
N TYR A 14 9.35 -10.43 -18.42
CA TYR A 14 10.28 -9.51 -17.78
C TYR A 14 10.27 -9.74 -16.27
N ASP A 15 11.37 -10.26 -15.75
CA ASP A 15 11.61 -10.50 -14.33
C ASP A 15 13.07 -10.16 -13.99
N PRO A 16 13.35 -8.89 -13.61
CA PRO A 16 14.71 -8.44 -13.30
C PRO A 16 15.36 -9.18 -12.13
N ALA A 17 14.57 -9.69 -11.17
CA ALA A 17 15.11 -10.40 -10.01
C ALA A 17 15.70 -11.77 -10.41
N ASN A 18 15.17 -12.37 -11.48
CA ASN A 18 15.62 -13.63 -12.03
C ASN A 18 16.37 -13.47 -13.38
N GLY A 19 16.65 -12.25 -13.80
CA GLY A 19 17.41 -11.95 -15.03
C GLY A 19 16.68 -12.25 -16.34
N LEU A 20 15.34 -12.31 -16.33
CA LEU A 20 14.53 -12.48 -17.54
C LEU A 20 14.25 -11.10 -18.16
N ASP A 21 14.71 -10.87 -19.40
CA ASP A 21 14.59 -9.59 -20.10
C ASP A 21 13.93 -9.76 -21.48
N GLY A 22 12.62 -10.03 -21.47
CA GLY A 22 11.82 -10.05 -22.70
C GLY A 22 12.00 -11.31 -23.55
N GLN A 23 12.40 -12.42 -22.96
CA GLN A 23 12.43 -13.72 -23.62
C GLN A 23 11.08 -14.44 -23.51
N VAL A 24 10.74 -15.24 -24.54
CA VAL A 24 9.54 -16.07 -24.49
C VAL A 24 9.75 -17.18 -23.46
N HIS A 25 8.89 -17.21 -22.44
CA HIS A 25 9.00 -18.15 -21.33
C HIS A 25 7.62 -18.53 -20.80
N ASP A 26 7.45 -19.80 -20.45
CA ASP A 26 6.19 -20.32 -19.90
C ASP A 26 6.20 -20.15 -18.37
N ILE A 27 5.10 -19.66 -17.81
CA ILE A 27 4.90 -19.54 -16.36
C ILE A 27 3.86 -20.55 -15.91
N TRP A 28 4.19 -21.33 -14.89
CA TRP A 28 3.33 -22.36 -14.33
C TRP A 28 2.87 -21.94 -12.94
N ILE A 29 1.57 -22.03 -12.69
CA ILE A 29 0.95 -21.59 -11.44
C ILE A 29 0.06 -22.71 -10.92
N GLN A 30 0.23 -23.05 -9.65
CA GLN A 30 -0.57 -24.04 -8.93
C GLN A 30 -0.91 -23.49 -7.55
N ASP A 31 -2.19 -23.56 -7.18
CA ASP A 31 -2.70 -23.10 -5.88
C ASP A 31 -2.25 -21.68 -5.48
N GLY A 32 -2.23 -20.77 -6.47
CA GLY A 32 -1.86 -19.36 -6.29
C GLY A 32 -0.35 -19.10 -6.16
N LYS A 33 0.49 -20.09 -6.43
CA LYS A 33 1.96 -19.97 -6.40
C LYS A 33 2.56 -20.31 -7.74
N VAL A 34 3.62 -19.60 -8.11
CA VAL A 34 4.46 -19.97 -9.25
C VAL A 34 5.23 -21.23 -8.88
N ILE A 35 5.23 -22.21 -9.79
CA ILE A 35 5.93 -23.49 -9.64
C ILE A 35 6.89 -23.70 -10.81
N GLU A 36 7.84 -24.61 -10.62
CA GLU A 36 8.64 -25.13 -11.73
C GLU A 36 7.75 -25.88 -12.74
N PRO A 37 8.14 -25.94 -14.02
CA PRO A 37 7.45 -26.75 -15.01
C PRO A 37 7.32 -28.21 -14.53
N PRO A 38 6.11 -28.81 -14.58
CA PRO A 38 5.95 -30.22 -14.26
C PRO A 38 6.86 -31.12 -15.11
N THR A 39 7.54 -32.07 -14.47
CA THR A 39 8.45 -33.00 -15.15
C THR A 39 7.78 -34.29 -15.60
N ASP A 40 6.67 -34.67 -14.97
CA ASP A 40 5.85 -35.80 -15.39
C ASP A 40 4.99 -35.40 -16.59
N PRO A 41 5.17 -36.05 -17.77
CA PRO A 41 4.40 -35.72 -18.97
C PRO A 41 2.90 -36.03 -18.86
N GLN A 42 2.46 -36.76 -17.83
CA GLN A 42 1.04 -36.98 -17.55
C GLN A 42 0.38 -35.78 -16.85
N ILE A 43 1.18 -34.85 -16.34
CA ILE A 43 0.66 -33.64 -15.70
C ILE A 43 0.39 -32.60 -16.79
N GLU A 44 -0.87 -32.47 -17.16
CA GLU A 44 -1.33 -31.44 -18.10
C GLU A 44 -1.92 -30.23 -17.35
N PRO A 45 -1.72 -29.00 -17.87
CA PRO A 45 -2.36 -27.82 -17.30
C PRO A 45 -3.87 -27.90 -17.47
N SER A 46 -4.62 -27.65 -16.40
CA SER A 46 -6.08 -27.57 -16.45
C SER A 46 -6.56 -26.30 -17.18
N HIS A 47 -5.71 -25.27 -17.26
CA HIS A 47 -5.97 -24.06 -18.04
C HIS A 47 -4.70 -23.54 -18.71
N ILE A 48 -4.81 -23.17 -19.99
CA ILE A 48 -3.73 -22.55 -20.76
C ILE A 48 -4.15 -21.14 -21.14
N LEU A 49 -3.38 -20.16 -20.68
CA LEU A 49 -3.49 -18.76 -21.08
C LEU A 49 -2.43 -18.46 -22.14
N ASN A 50 -2.86 -18.27 -23.38
CA ASN A 50 -1.96 -17.87 -24.47
C ASN A 50 -1.69 -16.37 -24.41
N ALA A 51 -0.44 -16.00 -24.13
CA ALA A 51 0.06 -14.63 -24.06
C ALA A 51 1.00 -14.29 -25.24
N ALA A 52 0.93 -15.03 -26.36
CA ALA A 52 1.76 -14.78 -27.54
C ALA A 52 1.67 -13.32 -28.01
N GLY A 53 2.84 -12.69 -28.19
CA GLY A 53 2.93 -11.29 -28.59
C GLY A 53 2.66 -10.27 -27.47
N LEU A 54 2.39 -10.73 -26.24
CA LEU A 54 2.14 -9.89 -25.07
C LEU A 54 3.34 -9.90 -24.12
N VAL A 55 3.42 -8.84 -23.32
CA VAL A 55 4.36 -8.71 -22.20
C VAL A 55 3.76 -9.38 -20.97
N VAL A 56 4.59 -10.14 -20.25
CA VAL A 56 4.26 -10.77 -18.96
C VAL A 56 5.23 -10.25 -17.90
N MET A 57 4.68 -9.73 -16.80
CA MET A 57 5.43 -9.16 -15.69
C MET A 57 4.85 -9.63 -14.36
N PRO A 58 5.63 -9.63 -13.26
CA PRO A 58 5.08 -9.74 -11.91
C PRO A 58 4.02 -8.67 -11.65
N GLY A 59 3.09 -8.97 -10.73
CA GLY A 59 2.10 -8.00 -10.28
C GLY A 59 2.78 -6.75 -9.71
N GLY A 60 2.26 -5.58 -10.08
CA GLY A 60 2.80 -4.29 -9.64
C GLY A 60 2.69 -4.10 -8.12
N ILE A 61 3.75 -3.52 -7.53
CA ILE A 61 3.81 -3.17 -6.11
C ILE A 61 3.92 -1.66 -5.97
N ASP A 62 2.88 -1.03 -5.41
CA ASP A 62 2.89 0.38 -5.04
C ASP A 62 3.28 0.54 -3.56
N MET A 63 4.53 0.91 -3.32
CA MET A 63 5.07 1.09 -1.97
C MET A 63 4.68 2.42 -1.32
N HIS A 64 4.08 3.37 -2.06
CA HIS A 64 3.76 4.68 -1.50
C HIS A 64 2.56 5.32 -2.19
N CYS A 65 1.38 5.08 -1.61
CA CYS A 65 0.14 5.71 -2.05
C CYS A 65 -0.64 6.33 -0.89
N HIS A 66 -1.74 7.00 -1.23
CA HIS A 66 -2.70 7.53 -0.27
C HIS A 66 -4.11 7.07 -0.67
N ILE A 67 -4.48 5.89 -0.20
CA ILE A 67 -5.68 5.18 -0.63
C ILE A 67 -6.66 4.93 0.52
N ALA A 68 -6.21 5.03 1.77
CA ALA A 68 -7.02 4.73 2.94
C ALA A 68 -6.85 5.71 4.11
N GLY A 69 -7.91 5.81 4.90
CA GLY A 69 -7.92 6.48 6.21
C GLY A 69 -8.40 7.93 6.16
N PRO A 70 -8.38 8.63 7.31
CA PRO A 70 -9.13 9.87 7.50
C PRO A 70 -8.72 10.98 6.53
N LYS A 71 -7.42 11.15 6.24
CA LYS A 71 -6.95 12.16 5.29
C LYS A 71 -7.51 11.96 3.88
N VAL A 72 -7.56 10.71 3.43
CA VAL A 72 -8.04 10.36 2.08
C VAL A 72 -9.54 10.57 2.03
N ASN A 73 -10.27 10.13 3.05
CA ASN A 73 -11.72 10.29 3.10
C ASN A 73 -12.16 11.76 3.22
N VAL A 74 -11.41 12.58 3.96
CA VAL A 74 -11.64 14.04 3.97
C VAL A 74 -11.47 14.62 2.57
N ALA A 75 -10.41 14.24 1.84
CA ALA A 75 -10.21 14.69 0.46
C ALA A 75 -11.37 14.27 -0.46
N ARG A 76 -11.91 13.04 -0.31
CA ARG A 76 -13.12 12.59 -1.04
C ARG A 76 -14.33 13.49 -0.73
N LYS A 77 -14.56 13.81 0.55
CA LYS A 77 -15.70 14.62 1.01
C LYS A 77 -15.62 16.08 0.59
N MET A 78 -14.42 16.65 0.55
CA MET A 78 -14.21 18.06 0.20
C MET A 78 -14.27 18.32 -1.31
N ARG A 79 -14.36 17.29 -2.15
CA ARG A 79 -14.29 17.43 -3.61
C ARG A 79 -15.52 16.89 -4.36
N PRO A 80 -16.76 17.26 -3.95
CA PRO A 80 -17.97 16.77 -4.62
C PRO A 80 -18.10 17.26 -6.06
N GLU A 81 -17.50 18.39 -6.42
CA GLU A 81 -17.45 18.93 -7.78
C GLU A 81 -16.74 17.98 -8.75
N GLU A 82 -15.66 17.34 -8.29
CA GLU A 82 -14.96 16.33 -9.07
C GLU A 82 -15.82 15.07 -9.20
N LYS A 83 -16.49 14.63 -8.11
CA LYS A 83 -17.33 13.42 -8.12
C LYS A 83 -18.55 13.55 -9.00
N ARG A 84 -19.07 14.77 -9.18
CA ARG A 84 -20.24 15.05 -10.01
C ARG A 84 -20.01 14.75 -11.50
N VAL A 85 -18.80 15.00 -11.99
CA VAL A 85 -18.45 14.87 -13.42
C VAL A 85 -17.62 13.64 -13.73
N ALA A 86 -17.01 13.02 -12.72
CA ALA A 86 -16.22 11.82 -12.89
C ALA A 86 -17.09 10.63 -13.34
N GLU A 87 -16.51 9.75 -14.16
CA GLU A 87 -17.18 8.52 -14.59
C GLU A 87 -17.56 7.65 -13.37
N PRO A 88 -18.83 7.23 -13.23
CA PRO A 88 -19.23 6.36 -12.13
C PRO A 88 -18.82 4.92 -12.40
N ILE A 89 -18.30 4.23 -11.38
CA ILE A 89 -18.26 2.77 -11.40
C ILE A 89 -19.66 2.27 -11.09
N ARG A 90 -20.31 1.66 -12.09
CA ARG A 90 -21.63 1.05 -11.93
C ARG A 90 -21.51 -0.31 -11.26
N ARG A 91 -22.49 -0.65 -10.44
CA ARG A 91 -22.62 -1.98 -9.85
C ARG A 91 -22.88 -3.00 -10.97
N THR A 92 -22.19 -4.12 -10.92
CA THR A 92 -22.38 -5.29 -11.79
C THR A 92 -22.38 -6.55 -10.94
N ASP A 93 -22.39 -7.73 -11.56
CA ASP A 93 -22.26 -9.00 -10.85
C ASP A 93 -20.90 -9.17 -10.15
N ILE A 94 -19.87 -8.45 -10.64
CA ILE A 94 -18.48 -8.54 -10.13
C ILE A 94 -17.96 -7.21 -9.55
N THR A 95 -18.75 -6.13 -9.58
CA THR A 95 -18.34 -4.81 -9.06
C THR A 95 -19.38 -4.21 -8.12
N HIS A 96 -18.90 -3.55 -7.06
CA HIS A 96 -19.68 -2.58 -6.30
C HIS A 96 -19.67 -1.21 -6.97
N SER A 97 -20.67 -0.38 -6.66
CA SER A 97 -20.72 1.00 -7.15
C SER A 97 -19.62 1.86 -6.51
N GLY A 98 -19.10 2.82 -7.26
CA GLY A 98 -18.05 3.73 -6.80
C GLY A 98 -17.96 5.00 -7.62
N THR A 99 -17.16 5.94 -7.15
CA THR A 99 -16.89 7.21 -7.83
C THR A 99 -15.41 7.34 -8.17
N MET A 100 -15.13 7.85 -9.37
CA MET A 100 -13.80 8.13 -9.86
C MET A 100 -13.34 9.55 -9.44
N GLY A 101 -12.37 10.12 -10.18
CA GLY A 101 -11.69 11.37 -9.85
C GLY A 101 -10.29 11.11 -9.28
N SER A 102 -9.59 12.17 -8.87
CA SER A 102 -8.23 12.07 -8.36
C SER A 102 -8.13 11.37 -7.00
N VAL A 103 -9.24 11.31 -6.26
CA VAL A 103 -9.35 10.53 -5.01
C VAL A 103 -10.54 9.58 -5.12
N PRO A 104 -10.41 8.43 -5.80
CA PRO A 104 -11.54 7.52 -6.03
C PRO A 104 -12.07 6.94 -4.71
N SER A 105 -13.33 6.47 -4.73
CA SER A 105 -13.90 5.68 -3.62
C SER A 105 -13.20 4.33 -3.49
N THR A 106 -13.25 3.72 -2.30
CA THR A 106 -12.55 2.46 -1.93
C THR A 106 -12.67 1.35 -2.97
N PHE A 107 -13.88 0.97 -3.39
CA PHE A 107 -14.07 -0.07 -4.41
C PHE A 107 -13.42 0.30 -5.76
N ALA A 108 -13.64 1.53 -6.20
CA ALA A 108 -13.08 2.05 -7.45
C ALA A 108 -11.54 2.06 -7.44
N THR A 109 -10.93 2.37 -6.29
CA THR A 109 -9.47 2.28 -6.09
C THR A 109 -8.95 0.88 -6.38
N GLY A 110 -9.55 -0.15 -5.77
CA GLY A 110 -9.12 -1.54 -5.95
C GLY A 110 -9.22 -1.99 -7.41
N TYR A 111 -10.34 -1.71 -8.08
CA TYR A 111 -10.53 -2.05 -9.49
C TYR A 111 -9.53 -1.35 -10.41
N LYS A 112 -9.17 -0.10 -10.10
CA LYS A 112 -8.24 0.67 -10.92
C LYS A 112 -6.80 0.17 -10.80
N TYR A 113 -6.35 -0.17 -9.60
CA TYR A 113 -5.04 -0.83 -9.46
C TYR A 113 -5.02 -2.18 -10.19
N ALA A 114 -6.06 -3.00 -10.03
CA ALA A 114 -6.15 -4.30 -10.71
C ALA A 114 -6.12 -4.13 -12.24
N GLY A 115 -6.83 -3.14 -12.78
CA GLY A 115 -6.83 -2.83 -14.22
C GLY A 115 -5.49 -2.31 -14.75
N LEU A 116 -4.60 -1.82 -13.88
CA LEU A 116 -3.23 -1.44 -14.21
C LEU A 116 -2.22 -2.59 -14.03
N GLY A 117 -2.67 -3.76 -13.58
CA GLY A 117 -1.80 -4.91 -13.28
C GLY A 117 -1.10 -4.84 -11.92
N TYR A 118 -1.54 -3.96 -11.02
CA TYR A 118 -1.03 -3.90 -9.64
C TYR A 118 -1.81 -4.84 -8.72
N THR A 119 -1.07 -5.54 -7.87
CA THR A 119 -1.61 -6.54 -6.94
C THR A 119 -1.35 -6.16 -5.47
N THR A 120 -0.43 -5.23 -5.21
CA THR A 120 -0.07 -4.83 -3.84
C THR A 120 0.07 -3.32 -3.72
N ALA A 121 -0.49 -2.73 -2.66
CA ALA A 121 -0.38 -1.29 -2.39
C ALA A 121 -0.25 -0.97 -0.89
N PHE A 122 0.60 0.00 -0.55
CA PHE A 122 0.80 0.45 0.83
C PHE A 122 0.39 1.92 1.04
N ASP A 123 -0.57 2.17 1.93
CA ASP A 123 -0.89 3.54 2.34
C ASP A 123 0.26 4.11 3.17
N ALA A 124 0.80 5.21 2.69
CA ALA A 124 2.08 5.69 3.14
C ALA A 124 2.05 6.49 4.45
N ALA A 125 0.87 6.82 4.99
CA ALA A 125 0.75 7.71 6.14
C ALA A 125 -0.58 7.52 6.91
N VAL A 126 -0.61 6.58 7.86
CA VAL A 126 -1.78 6.36 8.72
C VAL A 126 -1.47 6.81 10.15
N PRO A 127 -2.26 7.76 10.72
CA PRO A 127 -2.16 8.10 12.13
C PRO A 127 -2.61 6.91 12.99
N PRO A 128 -1.86 6.55 14.05
CA PRO A 128 -2.14 5.34 14.84
C PRO A 128 -3.55 5.33 15.46
N LEU A 129 -4.05 6.46 15.94
CA LEU A 129 -5.39 6.57 16.53
C LEU A 129 -6.52 6.25 15.53
N SER A 130 -6.28 6.51 14.25
CA SER A 130 -7.23 6.29 13.16
C SER A 130 -6.96 5.02 12.36
N ALA A 131 -6.12 4.11 12.87
CA ALA A 131 -5.80 2.85 12.20
C ALA A 131 -7.06 2.04 11.85
N ARG A 132 -8.07 2.02 12.73
CA ARG A 132 -9.35 1.35 12.47
C ARG A 132 -10.03 1.85 11.19
N HIS A 133 -10.09 3.16 10.97
CA HIS A 133 -10.68 3.73 9.76
C HIS A 133 -9.91 3.31 8.50
N ALA A 134 -8.58 3.22 8.56
CA ALA A 134 -7.81 2.71 7.42
C ALA A 134 -8.11 1.23 7.14
N HIS A 135 -8.22 0.39 8.17
CA HIS A 135 -8.61 -1.02 8.03
C HIS A 135 -10.03 -1.19 7.49
N GLU A 136 -10.98 -0.37 7.93
CA GLU A 136 -12.35 -0.37 7.40
C GLU A 136 -12.38 0.01 5.91
N GLU A 137 -11.65 1.04 5.50
CA GLU A 137 -11.56 1.38 4.07
C GLU A 137 -10.83 0.31 3.24
N PHE A 138 -9.84 -0.37 3.84
CA PHE A 138 -9.18 -1.51 3.21
C PHE A 138 -10.11 -2.69 3.02
N ALA A 139 -11.01 -2.99 3.96
CA ALA A 139 -12.02 -4.03 3.77
C ALA A 139 -12.86 -3.80 2.50
N ASP A 140 -13.13 -2.52 2.17
CA ASP A 140 -13.85 -2.10 0.95
C ASP A 140 -12.94 -1.83 -0.25
N THR A 141 -11.65 -2.19 -0.20
CA THR A 141 -10.70 -2.04 -1.30
C THR A 141 -10.33 -3.42 -1.86
N PRO A 142 -11.02 -3.91 -2.90
CA PRO A 142 -10.86 -5.28 -3.41
C PRO A 142 -9.56 -5.47 -4.20
N CYS A 143 -9.29 -6.72 -4.59
CA CYS A 143 -8.22 -7.14 -5.51
C CYS A 143 -6.77 -7.00 -5.00
N LEU A 144 -6.52 -6.16 -4.00
CA LEU A 144 -5.17 -5.85 -3.53
C LEU A 144 -4.82 -6.53 -2.21
N ASP A 145 -3.59 -7.03 -2.16
CA ASP A 145 -2.83 -7.11 -0.92
C ASP A 145 -2.44 -5.71 -0.48
N LYS A 146 -2.58 -5.44 0.81
CA LYS A 146 -2.56 -4.06 1.30
C LYS A 146 -2.06 -3.96 2.72
N GLY A 147 -1.38 -2.86 3.00
CA GLY A 147 -0.89 -2.50 4.31
C GLY A 147 -0.73 -1.00 4.43
N PHE A 148 -0.29 -0.53 5.59
CA PHE A 148 0.00 0.88 5.77
C PHE A 148 1.17 1.13 6.70
N TYR A 149 1.73 2.34 6.61
CA TYR A 149 2.80 2.81 7.48
C TYR A 149 2.27 3.74 8.57
N VAL A 150 2.69 3.49 9.80
CA VAL A 150 2.24 4.21 11.00
C VAL A 150 3.06 5.46 11.20
N LEU A 151 2.42 6.61 11.28
CA LEU A 151 3.09 7.89 11.53
C LEU A 151 3.65 7.95 12.96
N MET A 152 4.97 8.12 13.08
CA MET A 152 5.67 8.22 14.36
C MET A 152 6.61 9.43 14.49
N GLY A 153 6.94 10.12 13.40
CA GLY A 153 7.93 11.22 13.42
C GLY A 153 7.55 12.45 14.24
N ASN A 154 6.29 12.51 14.68
CA ASN A 154 5.77 13.58 15.54
C ASN A 154 5.04 12.98 16.77
N ASN A 155 5.34 11.73 17.12
CA ASN A 155 4.72 11.08 18.25
C ASN A 155 5.39 11.53 19.56
N HIS A 156 4.60 12.04 20.52
CA HIS A 156 5.10 12.57 21.79
C HIS A 156 5.89 11.55 22.60
N TYR A 157 5.46 10.29 22.63
CA TYR A 157 6.17 9.24 23.36
C TYR A 157 7.51 8.92 22.71
N VAL A 158 7.58 8.91 21.38
CA VAL A 158 8.84 8.74 20.63
C VAL A 158 9.80 9.87 20.94
N MET A 159 9.37 11.13 20.81
CA MET A 159 10.24 12.28 21.08
C MET A 159 10.69 12.32 22.55
N LYS A 160 9.81 11.99 23.50
CA LYS A 160 10.16 11.91 24.92
C LYS A 160 11.19 10.82 25.21
N ALA A 161 11.01 9.61 24.65
CA ALA A 161 11.99 8.53 24.84
C ALA A 161 13.36 8.87 24.22
N ILE A 162 13.38 9.61 23.10
CA ILE A 162 14.62 10.12 22.50
C ILE A 162 15.26 11.17 23.41
N GLN A 163 14.47 12.15 23.89
CA GLN A 163 14.92 13.20 24.81
C GLN A 163 15.53 12.61 26.10
N GLU A 164 14.90 11.57 26.66
CA GLU A 164 15.32 10.88 27.89
C GLU A 164 16.48 9.88 27.66
N ASN A 165 16.94 9.71 26.40
CA ASN A 165 17.96 8.74 26.00
C ASN A 165 17.62 7.28 26.42
N GLU A 166 16.37 6.86 26.18
CA GLU A 166 15.83 5.54 26.54
C GLU A 166 15.56 4.64 25.31
N PRO A 167 16.61 4.07 24.66
CA PRO A 167 16.48 3.35 23.39
C PRO A 167 15.65 2.05 23.48
N GLU A 168 15.74 1.33 24.60
CA GLU A 168 14.95 0.10 24.78
C GLU A 168 13.45 0.39 24.93
N ARG A 169 13.10 1.48 25.63
CA ARG A 169 11.73 1.94 25.74
C ARG A 169 11.18 2.39 24.40
N LEU A 170 11.98 3.11 23.61
CA LEU A 170 11.62 3.50 22.25
C LEU A 170 11.34 2.27 21.37
N LYS A 171 12.25 1.28 21.39
CA LYS A 171 12.09 0.03 20.62
C LYS A 171 10.83 -0.73 21.03
N ALA A 172 10.59 -0.89 22.32
CA ALA A 172 9.40 -1.54 22.84
C ALA A 172 8.12 -0.80 22.41
N PHE A 173 8.12 0.53 22.47
CA PHE A 173 6.99 1.35 22.05
C PHE A 173 6.70 1.25 20.56
N VAL A 174 7.74 1.27 19.70
CA VAL A 174 7.58 1.09 18.25
C VAL A 174 6.94 -0.28 17.95
N GLY A 175 7.45 -1.35 18.57
CA GLY A 175 6.89 -2.70 18.40
C GLY A 175 5.43 -2.78 18.87
N TRP A 176 5.13 -2.23 20.05
CA TRP A 176 3.75 -2.15 20.55
C TRP A 176 2.84 -1.35 19.61
N LEU A 177 3.28 -0.19 19.12
CA LEU A 177 2.45 0.70 18.32
C LEU A 177 2.14 0.09 16.94
N LEU A 178 3.13 -0.55 16.29
CA LEU A 178 2.91 -1.30 15.05
C LEU A 178 1.92 -2.45 15.28
N GLY A 179 2.11 -3.23 16.35
CA GLY A 179 1.23 -4.34 16.70
C GLY A 179 -0.20 -3.90 17.06
N ALA A 180 -0.35 -2.80 17.78
CA ALA A 180 -1.64 -2.24 18.19
C ALA A 180 -2.40 -1.65 16.99
N ALA A 181 -1.72 -0.89 16.14
CA ALA A 181 -2.30 -0.34 14.91
C ALA A 181 -2.50 -1.40 13.83
N LYS A 182 -1.84 -2.56 13.92
CA LYS A 182 -1.72 -3.56 12.84
C LYS A 182 -1.14 -2.92 11.57
N GLY A 183 -0.10 -2.09 11.76
CA GLY A 183 0.64 -1.44 10.68
C GLY A 183 1.90 -2.21 10.32
N TYR A 184 2.41 -1.98 9.11
CA TYR A 184 3.55 -2.73 8.56
C TYR A 184 4.90 -2.12 8.92
N ALA A 185 5.01 -0.79 8.85
CA ALA A 185 6.28 -0.08 9.08
C ALA A 185 6.07 1.28 9.74
N THR A 186 7.16 1.79 10.32
CA THR A 186 7.23 3.16 10.84
C THR A 186 7.36 4.16 9.70
N LYS A 187 6.57 5.23 9.73
CA LYS A 187 6.68 6.37 8.82
C LYS A 187 7.02 7.65 9.56
N LEU A 188 7.97 8.37 9.00
CA LEU A 188 8.34 9.71 9.40
C LEU A 188 7.89 10.69 8.30
N VAL A 189 7.11 11.70 8.67
CA VAL A 189 6.73 12.81 7.79
C VAL A 189 7.02 14.08 8.57
N ASN A 190 7.96 14.90 8.06
CA ASN A 190 8.40 16.15 8.68
C ASN A 190 8.59 16.00 10.21
N PRO A 191 9.59 15.21 10.68
CA PRO A 191 9.77 14.95 12.10
C PRO A 191 9.91 16.24 12.89
N GLY A 192 9.17 16.38 13.99
CA GLY A 192 9.12 17.60 14.79
C GLY A 192 8.29 18.75 14.20
N GLY A 193 8.28 18.93 12.88
CA GLY A 193 7.62 20.08 12.25
C GLY A 193 6.11 20.14 12.44
N VAL A 194 5.44 18.98 12.48
CA VAL A 194 3.98 18.94 12.78
C VAL A 194 3.72 19.32 14.23
N GLU A 195 4.64 19.00 15.15
CA GLU A 195 4.50 19.43 16.54
C GLU A 195 4.69 20.94 16.71
N VAL A 196 5.66 21.54 16.01
CA VAL A 196 5.83 23.00 16.02
C VAL A 196 4.58 23.69 15.45
N TRP A 197 4.03 23.16 14.35
CA TRP A 197 2.80 23.67 13.74
C TRP A 197 1.60 23.68 14.69
N LYS A 198 1.49 22.72 15.62
CA LYS A 198 0.38 22.68 16.59
C LYS A 198 0.47 23.78 17.65
N GLN A 199 1.67 24.28 17.92
CA GLN A 199 1.93 25.23 19.01
C GLN A 199 2.00 26.68 18.51
N GLN A 200 2.40 26.87 17.25
CA GLN A 200 2.66 28.19 16.67
C GLN A 200 1.92 28.34 15.35
N GLN A 201 1.25 29.47 15.15
CA GLN A 201 0.66 29.81 13.86
C GLN A 201 1.78 29.87 12.80
N ALA A 202 1.63 29.10 11.71
CA ALA A 202 2.69 28.95 10.70
C ALA A 202 4.01 28.33 11.20
N GLY A 203 3.99 27.67 12.36
CA GLY A 203 5.15 27.00 12.94
C GLY A 203 5.63 25.81 12.11
N ASN A 204 6.95 25.67 11.97
CA ASN A 204 7.58 24.51 11.34
C ASN A 204 9.07 24.39 11.75
N VAL A 205 9.66 23.22 11.50
CA VAL A 205 11.11 23.06 11.45
C VAL A 205 11.60 23.21 10.01
N ASN A 206 12.70 23.95 9.83
CA ASN A 206 13.26 24.28 8.51
C ASN A 206 14.63 23.64 8.26
N ARG A 207 15.18 22.94 9.27
CA ARG A 207 16.47 22.24 9.24
C ARG A 207 16.38 20.97 10.05
N ILE A 208 17.17 19.96 9.68
CA ILE A 208 17.22 18.67 10.39
C ILE A 208 17.88 18.77 11.78
N ASP A 209 18.59 19.85 12.04
CA ASP A 209 19.24 20.14 13.33
C ASP A 209 18.49 21.24 14.13
N GLN A 210 17.32 21.69 13.65
CA GLN A 210 16.50 22.65 14.39
C GLN A 210 15.82 21.95 15.55
N VAL A 211 16.00 22.49 16.75
CA VAL A 211 15.38 21.96 17.96
C VAL A 211 13.86 22.13 17.90
N VAL A 212 13.14 21.06 18.23
CA VAL A 212 11.70 21.05 18.43
C VAL A 212 11.43 21.50 19.86
N ASP A 213 10.76 22.64 20.01
CA ASP A 213 10.41 23.21 21.31
C ASP A 213 9.63 22.19 22.17
N PHE A 214 9.74 22.31 23.49
CA PHE A 214 9.22 21.38 24.52
C PHE A 214 9.92 20.00 24.58
N PHE A 215 10.21 19.37 23.44
CA PHE A 215 10.84 18.05 23.40
C PHE A 215 12.37 18.08 23.39
N ASN A 216 12.98 19.22 23.03
CA ASN A 216 14.44 19.38 22.98
C ASN A 216 15.15 18.29 22.17
N VAL A 217 14.54 17.87 21.07
CA VAL A 217 15.08 16.91 20.08
C VAL A 217 15.14 17.56 18.71
N THR A 218 15.94 17.00 17.82
CA THR A 218 16.04 17.44 16.42
C THR A 218 15.36 16.43 15.48
N PRO A 219 15.01 16.82 14.24
CA PRO A 219 14.54 15.87 13.23
C PRO A 219 15.53 14.75 12.85
N ARG A 220 16.83 14.97 13.02
CA ARG A 220 17.91 13.97 12.87
C ARG A 220 17.89 12.95 14.00
#